data_AF-A0A4Q5WEK0-F1
#
_entry.id   AF-A0A4Q5WEK0-F1
#
_cell.length_a   1.000
_cell.length_b   1.000
_cell.length_c   1.000
_cell.angle_alpha   90.00
_cell.angle_beta   90.00
_cell.angle_gamma   90.00
#
_symmetry.space_group_name_H-M   'P 1'
#
loop_
_entity.id
_entity.type
_entity.pdbx_description
1 polymer ?
#
loop_
_entity_poly.entity_id
_entity_poly.type
_entity_poly.pdbx_seq_one_letter_code
_entity_poly.pdbx_strand_id
1 'polypeptide(L)' 'GNAGMAKGGSGDVLTGLLTALLAQGYAPADAALLGVWLHGKAGDIAVQTQSYESLLPTDLVAGLGAAFRCLYPVPFP' A
#
# COMPACT_ATOMS: atom_id res chain seq x y z
N GLY A 1 8.16 -2.79 1.98
CA GLY A 1 7.35 -3.72 2.79
C GLY A 1 8.24 -4.29 3.87
N ASN A 2 7.67 -4.60 5.04
CA ASN A 2 8.44 -4.96 6.23
C ASN A 2 7.74 -6.04 7.08
N ALA A 3 8.46 -6.53 8.09
CA ALA A 3 7.99 -7.63 8.95
C ALA A 3 6.70 -7.32 9.72
N GLY A 4 6.42 -6.05 10.03
CA GLY A 4 5.18 -5.66 10.70
C GLY A 4 3.92 -5.93 9.87
N MET A 5 4.06 -6.09 8.56
CA MET A 5 2.96 -6.44 7.66
C MET A 5 2.54 -7.92 7.75
N ALA A 6 3.32 -8.77 8.44
CA ALA A 6 2.99 -10.18 8.68
C ALA A 6 1.89 -10.32 9.74
N LYS A 7 0.71 -9.77 9.44
CA LYS A 7 -0.46 -9.70 10.31
C LYS A 7 -1.73 -10.01 9.52
N GLY A 8 -2.70 -10.63 10.19
CA GLY A 8 -4.03 -10.87 9.62
C GLY A 8 -4.65 -9.56 9.13
N GLY A 9 -5.22 -9.58 7.93
CA GLY A 9 -5.81 -8.40 7.27
C GLY A 9 -4.89 -7.68 6.27
N SER A 10 -3.57 -7.84 6.33
CA SER A 10 -2.67 -7.23 5.33
C SER A 10 -2.96 -7.74 3.91
N GLY A 11 -3.24 -9.04 3.77
CA GLY A 11 -3.64 -9.64 2.50
C GLY A 11 -4.98 -9.10 1.97
N ASP A 12 -5.93 -8.80 2.85
CA ASP A 12 -7.22 -8.21 2.47
C ASP A 12 -7.04 -6.79 1.91
N VAL A 13 -6.13 -6.02 2.52
CA VAL A 13 -5.74 -4.69 2.01
C VAL A 13 -5.13 -4.80 0.61
N LEU A 14 -4.21 -5.75 0.39
CA LEU A 14 -3.62 -5.97 -0.93
C LEU A 14 -4.68 -6.40 -1.95
N THR A 15 -5.54 -7.35 -1.61
CA THR A 15 -6.63 -7.80 -2.50
C THR A 15 -7.57 -6.66 -2.86
N GLY A 16 -7.96 -5.82 -1.90
CA GLY A 16 -8.79 -4.64 -2.14
C GLY A 16 -8.11 -3.64 -3.08
N LEU A 17 -6.82 -3.40 -2.89
CA LEU A 17 -6.03 -2.52 -3.75
C LEU A 17 -5.94 -3.04 -5.18
N LEU A 18 -5.63 -4.33 -5.36
CA LEU A 18 -5.59 -4.98 -6.68
C LEU A 18 -6.96 -4.92 -7.37
N THR A 19 -8.03 -5.20 -6.63
CA THR A 19 -9.41 -5.13 -7.13
C THR A 19 -9.75 -3.72 -7.59
N ALA A 20 -9.40 -2.70 -6.81
CA ALA A 20 -9.63 -1.31 -7.17
C ALA A 20 -8.84 -0.87 -8.41
N LEU A 21 -7.59 -1.33 -8.58
CA LEU A 21 -6.80 -1.04 -9.78
C LEU A 21 -7.37 -1.72 -11.02
N LEU A 22 -7.75 -3.00 -10.90
CA LEU A 22 -8.43 -3.72 -11.99
C LEU A 22 -9.75 -3.05 -12.38
N ALA A 23 -10.55 -2.60 -11.40
CA ALA A 23 -11.81 -1.89 -11.65
C ALA A 23 -11.61 -0.54 -12.36
N GLN A 24 -10.42 0.07 -12.24
CA GLN A 24 -10.03 1.28 -12.98
C GLN A 24 -9.54 1.00 -14.40
N GLY A 25 -9.47 -0.27 -14.82
CA GLY A 25 -9.09 -0.67 -16.17
C GLY A 25 -7.59 -0.95 -16.36
N TYR A 26 -6.81 -1.06 -15.28
CA TYR A 26 -5.42 -1.49 -15.37
C TYR A 26 -5.32 -2.93 -15.86
N ALA A 27 -4.32 -3.23 -16.69
CA ALA A 27 -4.01 -4.60 -17.05
C ALA A 27 -3.63 -5.41 -15.79
N PRO A 28 -3.94 -6.72 -15.72
CA PRO A 28 -3.67 -7.50 -14.52
C PRO A 28 -2.21 -7.48 -14.05
N ALA A 29 -1.26 -7.48 -14.98
CA ALA A 29 0.16 -7.38 -14.66
C ALA A 29 0.51 -6.01 -14.03
N ASP A 30 -0.01 -4.92 -14.60
CA ASP A 30 0.24 -3.56 -14.10
C ASP A 30 -0.42 -3.34 -12.73
N ALA A 31 -1.65 -3.86 -12.55
CA ALA A 31 -2.34 -3.82 -11.27
C ALA A 31 -1.55 -4.58 -10.19
N ALA A 32 -1.01 -5.77 -10.52
CA ALA A 32 -0.17 -6.54 -9.62
C ALA A 32 1.11 -5.80 -9.24
N LEU A 33 1.84 -5.27 -10.24
CA LEU A 33 3.09 -4.54 -10.00
C LEU A 33 2.86 -3.30 -9.14
N LEU A 34 1.92 -2.45 -9.53
CA LEU A 34 1.60 -1.21 -8.82
C LEU A 34 1.02 -1.48 -7.43
N GLY A 35 0.07 -2.40 -7.34
CA GLY A 35 -0.61 -2.73 -6.07
C GLY A 35 0.34 -3.32 -5.03
N VAL A 36 1.22 -4.26 -5.42
CA VAL A 36 2.23 -4.83 -4.51
C VAL A 36 3.22 -3.76 -4.05
N TRP A 37 3.67 -2.90 -4.97
CA TRP A 37 4.57 -1.80 -4.62
C TRP A 37 3.92 -0.81 -3.65
N LEU A 38 2.70 -0.35 -3.93
CA LEU A 38 1.94 0.58 -3.09
C LEU A 38 1.68 -0.02 -1.70
N HIS A 39 1.28 -1.29 -1.64
CA HIS A 39 1.05 -2.00 -0.38
C HIS A 39 2.33 -2.08 0.47
N GLY A 40 3.46 -2.46 -0.16
CA GLY A 40 4.75 -2.50 0.49
C GLY A 40 5.23 -1.12 0.95
N LYS A 41 5.05 -0.09 0.12
CA LYS A 41 5.47 1.29 0.41
C LYS A 41 4.63 1.91 1.53
N ALA A 42 3.33 1.64 1.56
CA ALA A 42 2.46 2.07 2.64
C ALA A 42 2.89 1.45 3.99
N GLY A 43 3.29 0.18 3.99
CA GLY A 43 3.88 -0.47 5.17
C GLY A 43 5.16 0.22 5.65
N ASP A 44 6.06 0.59 4.74
CA ASP A 44 7.32 1.26 5.10
C ASP A 44 7.10 2.69 5.62
N ILE A 45 6.02 3.35 5.18
CA ILE A 45 5.64 4.67 5.68
C ILE A 45 5.00 4.56 7.06
N ALA A 46 4.11 3.59 7.26
CA ALA A 46 3.37 3.44 8.51
C ALA A 46 4.31 3.22 9.73
N VAL A 47 5.39 2.46 9.53
CA VAL A 47 6.40 2.17 10.56
C VAL A 47 7.30 3.36 10.92
N GLN A 48 7.11 4.52 10.28
CA GLN A 48 7.72 5.78 10.73
C GLN A 48 7.04 6.33 12.00
N THR A 49 5.81 5.88 12.27
CA THR A 49 5.00 6.33 13.43
C THR A 49 4.47 5.18 14.28
N GLN A 50 4.54 3.95 13.77
CA GLN A 50 4.15 2.71 14.44
C GLN A 50 5.37 1.79 14.63
N SER A 51 5.30 0.87 15.59
CA SER A 51 6.29 -0.22 15.65
C SER A 51 5.87 -1.38 14.74
N TYR A 52 6.78 -2.31 14.46
CA TYR A 52 6.44 -3.51 13.69
C TYR A 52 5.39 -4.37 14.41
N GLU A 53 5.46 -4.45 15.72
CA GLU A 53 4.54 -5.22 16.57
C GLU A 53 3.14 -4.60 16.59
N SER A 54 3.04 -3.25 16.62
CA SER A 54 1.77 -2.53 16.68
C SER A 54 1.12 -2.32 15.34
N LEU A 55 1.87 -2.40 14.22
CA LEU A 55 1.35 -2.12 12.87
C LEU A 55 0.07 -2.90 12.57
N LEU A 56 -1.00 -2.21 12.17
CA LEU A 56 -2.29 -2.78 11.79
C LEU A 56 -2.54 -2.66 10.28
N PRO A 57 -3.41 -3.51 9.70
CA PRO A 57 -3.84 -3.34 8.32
C PRO A 57 -4.46 -1.96 8.02
N THR A 58 -5.15 -1.36 8.99
CA THR A 58 -5.71 0.00 8.87
C THR A 58 -4.63 1.07 8.75
N ASP A 59 -3.45 0.86 9.34
CA ASP A 59 -2.30 1.78 9.17
C ASP A 59 -1.75 1.70 7.74
N LEU A 60 -1.79 0.51 7.12
CA LEU A 60 -1.46 0.35 5.70
C LEU A 60 -2.42 1.16 4.83
N VAL A 61 -3.73 1.08 5.10
CA VAL A 61 -4.75 1.86 4.38
C VAL A 61 -4.50 3.36 4.55
N ALA A 62 -4.22 3.82 5.77
CA ALA A 62 -3.88 5.21 6.05
C ALA A 62 -2.59 5.67 5.31
N GLY A 63 -1.62 4.75 5.14
CA GLY A 63 -0.37 5.00 4.43
C GLY A 63 -0.49 5.06 2.90
N LEU A 64 -1.58 4.55 2.31
CA LEU A 64 -1.73 4.50 0.84
C LEU A 64 -1.65 5.88 0.19
N GLY A 65 -2.27 6.91 0.78
CA GLY A 65 -2.23 8.26 0.21
C GLY A 65 -0.81 8.86 0.16
N ALA A 66 0.06 8.51 1.12
CA ALA A 66 1.46 8.89 1.07
C ALA A 66 2.24 8.03 0.06
N ALA A 67 1.93 6.73 -0.05
CA ALA A 67 2.54 5.85 -1.05
C ALA A 67 2.24 6.29 -2.49
N PHE A 68 0.99 6.68 -2.79
CA PHE A 68 0.62 7.24 -4.10
C PHE A 68 1.39 8.53 -4.43
N ARG A 69 1.59 9.40 -3.43
CA ARG A 69 2.38 10.63 -3.62
C ARG A 69 3.84 10.35 -3.99
N CYS A 70 4.40 9.21 -3.59
CA CYS A 70 5.74 8.81 -4.02
C CYS A 70 5.86 8.54 -5.53
N LEU A 71 4.75 8.32 -6.25
CA LEU A 71 4.75 8.21 -7.72
C LEU A 71 4.92 9.56 -8.42
N TYR A 72 4.58 10.66 -7.73
CA TYR A 72 4.61 12.02 -8.25
C TYR A 72 5.56 12.88 -7.39
N PRO A 73 6.88 12.69 -7.52
CA PRO A 73 7.88 13.39 -6.70
C PRO A 73 7.91 14.91 -6.93
N VAL A 74 7.22 15.41 -7.96
CA VAL A 74 7.01 16.83 -8.21
C VAL A 74 5.53 17.18 -7.93
N PRO A 75 5.24 18.21 -7.13
CA PRO A 75 3.87 18.68 -6.96
C PRO A 75 3.31 19.12 -8.32
N PHE A 76 2.02 18.84 -8.55
CA PHE A 76 1.31 19.43 -9.69
C PHE A 76 1.43 20.97 -9.59
N PRO A 77 1.66 21.67 -10.72
CA PRO A 77 1.70 23.13 -10.74
C PRO A 77 0.41 23.76 -10.22
#